data_AF-A0A932PDX9-F1
#
_entry.id   AF-A0A932PDX9-F1
#
_cell.length_a   1.000
_cell.length_b   1.000
_cell.length_c   1.000
_cell.angle_alpha   90.00
_cell.angle_beta   90.00
_cell.angle_gamma   90.00
#
_symmetry.space_group_name_H-M   'P 1'
#
loop_
_entity.id
_entity.type
_entity.pdbx_description
1 polymer ?
#
loop_
_entity_poly.entity_id
_entity_poly.type
_entity_poly.pdbx_seq_one_letter_code
_entity_poly.pdbx_strand_id
1 'polypeptide(L)'
;MLAHSHLLAVWRVLLVIVAILAAIWIWVMPGGFPVDHLRFWANRAAPVALMLVAGLGWFALWKGQAQLYLPIVLAVPVGWTSGAISALRLYPLSGRRFVWPAIAVAAVAWLLFWLTSRKQSRSWAKLALAAIAATLCGGGFPYTQRADEPSTKPVNLPLPRLDSGQDLRDVPSMLPLGPDLQFNPYAADARVNCDDLIIDVQPLLTFESRSPDRCWTIFAPLRDRVGPQRKLTAVEVLSDAVRAAYRDDGLHTLEIRAPNDDTTEIEAWTELRQPVFSHLNSFCTLTVRGHQ
;
A
#
# COMPACT_ATOMS: atom_id res chain seq x y z
N MET A 1 -7.84 20.24 -43.74
CA MET A 1 -8.58 18.99 -43.46
C MET A 1 -7.69 17.94 -42.78
N LEU A 2 -6.46 17.72 -43.28
CA LEU A 2 -5.47 16.77 -42.74
C LEU A 2 -5.28 16.81 -41.21
N ALA A 3 -5.05 17.99 -40.62
CA ALA A 3 -4.83 18.12 -39.17
C ALA A 3 -5.96 17.54 -38.28
N HIS A 4 -7.22 17.59 -38.72
CA HIS A 4 -8.33 17.03 -37.95
C HIS A 4 -8.32 15.51 -37.96
N SER A 5 -8.03 14.89 -39.11
CA SER A 5 -7.94 13.43 -39.23
C SER A 5 -6.84 12.84 -38.36
N HIS A 6 -5.69 13.53 -38.24
CA HIS A 6 -4.61 13.12 -37.35
C HIS A 6 -5.03 13.18 -35.87
N LEU A 7 -5.74 14.23 -35.44
CA LEU A 7 -6.25 14.33 -34.06
C LEU A 7 -7.23 13.19 -33.73
N LEU A 8 -8.12 12.83 -34.67
CA LEU A 8 -9.03 11.70 -34.48
C LEU A 8 -8.28 10.36 -34.40
N ALA A 9 -7.20 10.20 -35.18
CA ALA A 9 -6.33 9.03 -35.09
C ALA A 9 -5.64 8.93 -33.73
N VAL A 10 -5.13 10.05 -33.19
CA VAL A 10 -4.55 10.11 -31.83
C VAL A 10 -5.57 9.68 -30.78
N TRP A 11 -6.81 10.18 -30.84
CA TRP A 11 -7.86 9.76 -29.92
C TRP A 11 -8.18 8.26 -30.01
N ARG A 12 -8.21 7.69 -31.21
CA ARG A 12 -8.43 6.23 -31.38
C ARG A 12 -7.32 5.44 -30.67
N VAL A 13 -6.06 5.84 -30.84
CA VAL A 13 -4.92 5.22 -30.15
C VAL A 13 -5.04 5.38 -28.63
N LEU A 14 -5.37 6.57 -28.14
CA LEU A 14 -5.57 6.81 -26.70
C LEU A 14 -6.68 5.94 -26.11
N LEU A 15 -7.81 5.77 -26.80
CA LEU A 15 -8.89 4.89 -26.33
C LEU A 15 -8.48 3.42 -26.31
N VAL A 16 -7.68 2.96 -27.29
CA VAL A 16 -7.10 1.61 -27.26
C VAL A 16 -6.16 1.46 -26.07
N ILE A 17 -5.29 2.44 -25.81
CA ILE A 17 -4.40 2.43 -24.63
C ILE A 17 -5.23 2.36 -23.34
N VAL A 18 -6.30 3.15 -23.22
CA VAL A 18 -7.20 3.11 -22.06
C VAL A 18 -7.81 1.71 -21.87
N ALA A 19 -8.28 1.07 -22.95
CA ALA A 19 -8.83 -0.28 -22.87
C ALA A 19 -7.77 -1.32 -22.47
N ILE A 20 -6.55 -1.22 -22.99
CA ILE A 20 -5.43 -2.09 -22.62
C ILE A 20 -5.05 -1.90 -21.15
N LEU A 21 -4.93 -0.65 -20.68
CA LEU A 21 -4.64 -0.36 -19.27
C LEU A 21 -5.73 -0.88 -18.34
N ALA A 22 -7.00 -0.81 -18.74
CA ALA A 22 -8.11 -1.40 -18.01
C ALA A 22 -8.03 -2.94 -17.96
N ALA A 23 -7.64 -3.60 -19.05
CA ALA A 23 -7.42 -5.05 -19.07
C ALA A 23 -6.24 -5.46 -18.17
N ILE A 24 -5.11 -4.75 -18.26
CA ILE A 24 -3.94 -4.95 -17.38
C ILE A 24 -4.34 -4.78 -15.92
N TRP A 25 -5.18 -3.77 -15.62
CA TRP A 25 -5.67 -3.54 -14.26
C TRP A 25 -6.45 -4.74 -13.71
N ILE A 26 -7.37 -5.33 -14.48
CA ILE A 26 -8.13 -6.53 -14.07
C ILE A 26 -7.19 -7.69 -13.75
N TRP A 27 -6.08 -7.81 -14.50
CA TRP A 27 -5.11 -8.88 -14.35
C TRP A 27 -4.21 -8.69 -13.12
N VAL A 28 -3.71 -7.47 -12.88
CA VAL A 28 -2.77 -7.16 -11.78
C VAL A 28 -3.48 -6.96 -10.45
N MET A 29 -4.70 -6.39 -10.45
CA MET A 29 -5.36 -6.03 -9.21
C MET A 29 -5.95 -7.22 -8.45
N PRO A 30 -5.90 -7.18 -7.11
CA PRO A 30 -6.45 -8.24 -6.29
C PRO A 30 -7.95 -8.42 -6.56
N GLY A 31 -8.35 -9.68 -6.69
CA GLY A 31 -9.74 -10.13 -6.76
C GLY A 31 -10.26 -10.63 -5.42
N GLY A 32 -11.40 -11.33 -5.45
CA GLY A 32 -11.95 -12.02 -4.28
C GLY A 32 -12.74 -11.14 -3.29
N PHE A 33 -12.84 -9.83 -3.55
CA PHE A 33 -13.68 -8.95 -2.74
C PHE A 33 -15.18 -9.28 -2.93
N PRO A 34 -16.00 -9.24 -1.87
CA PRO A 34 -17.44 -9.44 -2.00
C PRO A 34 -18.10 -8.25 -2.70
N VAL A 35 -19.30 -8.48 -3.26
CA VAL A 35 -19.99 -7.51 -4.15
C VAL A 35 -20.38 -6.22 -3.42
N ASP A 36 -20.54 -6.26 -2.10
CA ASP A 36 -20.82 -5.10 -1.24
C ASP A 36 -19.56 -4.26 -0.95
N HIS A 37 -18.36 -4.77 -1.22
CA HIS A 37 -17.11 -4.07 -0.97
C HIS A 37 -16.70 -3.16 -2.15
N LEU A 38 -16.33 -1.90 -1.88
CA LEU A 38 -16.00 -0.92 -2.92
C LEU A 38 -14.89 -1.37 -3.90
N ARG A 39 -13.90 -2.12 -3.40
CA ARG A 39 -12.81 -2.67 -4.23
C ARG A 39 -13.28 -3.69 -5.26
N PHE A 40 -14.38 -4.41 -5.03
CA PHE A 40 -14.95 -5.30 -6.06
C PHE A 40 -15.32 -4.48 -7.30
N TRP A 41 -16.08 -3.39 -7.09
CA TRP A 41 -16.51 -2.52 -8.18
C TRP A 41 -15.33 -1.83 -8.86
N ALA A 42 -14.38 -1.30 -8.09
CA ALA A 42 -13.22 -0.60 -8.64
C ALA A 42 -12.25 -1.52 -9.41
N ASN A 43 -12.06 -2.76 -8.96
CA ASN A 43 -11.07 -3.67 -9.55
C ASN A 43 -11.64 -4.61 -10.62
N ARG A 44 -12.96 -4.85 -10.62
CA ARG A 44 -13.61 -5.78 -11.56
C ARG A 44 -14.59 -5.09 -12.49
N ALA A 45 -15.56 -4.34 -11.96
CA ALA A 45 -16.62 -3.75 -12.78
C ALA A 45 -16.17 -2.50 -13.54
N ALA A 46 -15.51 -1.56 -12.86
CA ALA A 46 -15.11 -0.28 -13.45
C ALA A 46 -14.16 -0.42 -14.65
N PRO A 47 -13.14 -1.31 -14.64
CA PRO A 47 -12.28 -1.51 -15.81
C PRO A 47 -13.04 -2.12 -16.99
N VAL A 48 -13.99 -3.03 -16.77
CA VAL A 48 -14.86 -3.55 -17.84
C VAL A 48 -15.73 -2.45 -18.44
N ALA A 49 -16.36 -1.63 -17.59
CA ALA A 49 -17.12 -0.47 -18.05
C ALA A 49 -16.24 0.50 -18.85
N LEU A 50 -15.00 0.73 -18.43
CA LEU A 50 -14.04 1.59 -19.11
C LEU A 50 -13.65 1.02 -20.50
N MET A 51 -13.45 -0.30 -20.61
CA MET A 51 -13.22 -0.96 -21.91
C MET A 51 -14.42 -0.79 -22.86
N LEU A 52 -15.65 -0.96 -22.36
CA LEU A 52 -16.87 -0.77 -23.16
C LEU A 52 -17.01 0.69 -23.63
N VAL A 53 -16.81 1.66 -22.74
CA VAL A 53 -16.85 3.09 -23.07
C VAL A 53 -15.76 3.46 -24.08
N ALA A 54 -14.56 2.92 -23.93
CA ALA A 54 -13.46 3.13 -24.87
C ALA A 54 -13.78 2.53 -26.25
N GLY A 55 -14.34 1.32 -26.31
CA GLY A 55 -14.78 0.67 -27.55
C GLY A 55 -15.89 1.46 -28.25
N LEU A 56 -16.89 1.93 -27.51
CA LEU A 56 -17.95 2.79 -28.03
C LEU A 56 -17.39 4.12 -28.58
N GLY A 57 -16.47 4.75 -27.85
CA GLY A 57 -15.80 5.98 -28.29
C GLY A 57 -14.99 5.76 -29.56
N TRP A 58 -14.24 4.66 -29.63
CA TRP A 58 -13.47 4.28 -30.81
C TRP A 58 -14.37 4.05 -32.02
N PHE A 59 -15.47 3.32 -31.85
CA PHE A 59 -16.45 3.08 -32.89
C PHE A 59 -17.13 4.38 -33.35
N ALA A 60 -17.53 5.25 -32.43
CA ALA A 60 -18.11 6.55 -32.75
C ALA A 60 -17.12 7.47 -33.50
N LEU A 61 -15.83 7.44 -33.15
CA LEU A 61 -14.77 8.11 -33.89
C LEU A 61 -14.58 7.53 -35.29
N TRP A 62 -14.74 6.21 -35.46
CA TRP A 62 -14.67 5.56 -36.77
C TRP A 62 -15.83 5.96 -37.67
N LYS A 63 -17.05 6.03 -37.11
CA LYS A 63 -18.27 6.47 -37.81
C LYS A 63 -18.40 8.00 -37.96
N GLY A 64 -17.49 8.78 -37.39
CA GLY A 64 -17.54 10.26 -37.44
C GLY A 64 -18.70 10.87 -36.64
N GLN A 65 -19.26 10.15 -35.67
CA GLN A 65 -20.44 10.57 -34.90
C GLN A 65 -20.05 11.52 -33.75
N ALA A 66 -19.84 12.80 -34.07
CA ALA A 66 -19.38 13.82 -33.11
C ALA A 66 -20.20 13.92 -31.83
N GLN A 67 -21.52 13.75 -31.92
CA GLN A 67 -22.40 13.80 -30.75
C GLN A 67 -22.18 12.67 -29.74
N LEU A 68 -21.54 11.57 -30.15
CA LEU A 68 -21.28 10.40 -29.30
C LEU A 68 -19.83 10.34 -28.84
N TYR A 69 -18.86 10.62 -29.72
CA TYR A 69 -17.46 10.53 -29.30
C TYR A 69 -17.03 11.72 -28.43
N LEU A 70 -17.54 12.94 -28.65
CA LEU A 70 -17.12 14.13 -27.91
C LEU A 70 -17.30 14.00 -26.38
N PRO A 71 -18.46 13.53 -25.87
CA PRO A 71 -18.62 13.27 -24.43
C PRO A 71 -17.63 12.23 -23.90
N ILE A 72 -17.36 11.16 -24.66
CA ILE A 72 -16.44 10.08 -24.25
C ILE A 72 -15.00 10.60 -24.19
N VAL A 73 -14.53 11.33 -25.21
CA VAL A 73 -13.18 11.90 -25.18
C VAL A 73 -13.03 13.03 -24.16
N LEU A 74 -14.11 13.73 -23.79
CA LEU A 74 -14.12 14.68 -22.67
C LEU A 74 -14.00 13.98 -21.31
N ALA A 75 -14.59 12.80 -21.16
CA ALA A 75 -14.56 12.06 -19.90
C ALA A 75 -13.13 11.69 -19.48
N VAL A 76 -12.21 11.48 -20.44
CA VAL A 76 -10.80 11.16 -20.16
C VAL A 76 -10.08 12.26 -19.39
N PRO A 77 -9.93 13.50 -19.91
CA PRO A 77 -9.27 14.57 -19.18
C PRO A 77 -10.01 14.95 -17.89
N VAL A 78 -11.35 14.99 -17.90
CA VAL A 78 -12.14 15.33 -16.70
C VAL A 78 -11.92 14.29 -15.59
N GLY A 79 -12.04 13.00 -15.93
CA GLY A 79 -11.85 11.89 -15.00
C GLY A 79 -10.43 11.88 -14.44
N TRP A 80 -9.42 12.06 -15.30
CA TRP A 80 -8.03 12.10 -14.89
C TRP A 80 -7.70 13.29 -13.97
N THR A 81 -8.19 14.49 -14.31
CA THR A 81 -8.02 15.67 -13.45
C THR A 81 -8.70 15.48 -12.10
N SER A 82 -9.95 15.00 -12.08
CA SER A 82 -10.68 14.78 -10.82
C SER A 82 -10.03 13.70 -9.95
N GLY A 83 -9.53 12.62 -10.56
CA GLY A 83 -8.79 11.58 -9.88
C GLY A 83 -7.46 12.07 -9.31
N ALA A 84 -6.70 12.87 -10.06
CA ALA A 84 -5.45 13.46 -9.57
C ALA A 84 -5.69 14.38 -8.35
N ILE A 85 -6.72 15.24 -8.42
CA ILE A 85 -7.09 16.14 -7.30
C ILE A 85 -7.52 15.32 -6.08
N SER A 86 -8.39 14.32 -6.27
CA SER A 86 -8.87 13.46 -5.19
C SER A 86 -7.72 12.67 -4.55
N ALA A 87 -6.83 12.11 -5.37
CA ALA A 87 -5.66 11.37 -4.90
C ALA A 87 -4.69 12.26 -4.11
N LEU A 88 -4.45 13.51 -4.52
CA LEU A 88 -3.65 14.46 -3.73
C LEU A 88 -4.25 14.75 -2.36
N ARG A 89 -5.58 14.88 -2.29
CA ARG A 89 -6.29 15.16 -1.04
C ARG A 89 -6.26 13.96 -0.09
N LEU A 90 -6.45 12.75 -0.63
CA LEU A 90 -6.45 11.53 0.16
C LEU A 90 -5.03 11.09 0.54
N TYR A 91 -4.06 11.28 -0.36
CA TYR A 91 -2.69 10.78 -0.23
C TYR A 91 -1.68 11.93 -0.27
N PRO A 92 -1.63 12.78 0.77
CA PRO A 92 -0.81 14.00 0.75
C PRO A 92 0.70 13.73 0.65
N LEU A 93 1.17 12.53 1.03
CA LEU A 93 2.58 12.15 1.00
C LEU A 93 2.89 11.33 -0.26
N SER A 94 2.13 10.27 -0.51
CA SER A 94 2.32 9.38 -1.66
C SER A 94 1.93 10.08 -2.99
N GLY A 95 0.88 10.92 -2.96
CA GLY A 95 0.35 11.65 -4.11
C GLY A 95 1.35 12.58 -4.79
N ARG A 96 2.27 13.18 -4.02
CA ARG A 96 3.29 14.10 -4.54
C ARG A 96 4.22 13.47 -5.58
N ARG A 97 4.32 12.14 -5.60
CA ARG A 97 5.22 11.41 -6.50
C ARG A 97 4.62 11.14 -7.86
N PHE A 98 3.30 10.97 -7.93
CA PHE A 98 2.61 10.70 -9.19
C PHE A 98 1.76 11.88 -9.68
N VAL A 99 1.61 12.94 -8.88
CA VAL A 99 0.82 14.12 -9.27
C VAL A 99 1.37 14.81 -10.52
N TRP A 100 2.69 15.00 -10.63
CA TRP A 100 3.26 15.72 -11.77
C TRP A 100 3.04 14.97 -13.09
N PRO A 101 3.34 13.65 -13.18
CA PRO A 101 2.92 12.84 -14.31
C PRO A 101 1.40 12.93 -14.58
N ALA A 102 0.58 12.87 -13.53
CA ALA A 102 -0.87 12.91 -13.69
C ALA A 102 -1.36 14.27 -14.26
N ILE A 103 -0.82 15.39 -13.78
CA ILE A 103 -1.13 16.74 -14.29
C ILE A 103 -0.67 16.88 -15.74
N ALA A 104 0.52 16.39 -16.08
CA ALA A 104 1.02 16.44 -17.46
C ALA A 104 0.10 15.68 -18.42
N VAL A 105 -0.33 14.46 -18.05
CA VAL A 105 -1.28 13.67 -18.84
C VAL A 105 -2.63 14.38 -18.96
N ALA A 106 -3.16 14.96 -17.86
CA ALA A 106 -4.38 15.75 -17.91
C ALA A 106 -4.26 16.95 -18.86
N ALA A 107 -3.17 17.72 -18.78
CA ALA A 107 -2.95 18.90 -19.61
C ALA A 107 -2.90 18.55 -21.11
N VAL A 108 -2.20 17.48 -21.47
CA VAL A 108 -2.16 16.98 -22.86
C VAL A 108 -3.55 16.54 -23.32
N ALA A 109 -4.28 15.78 -22.49
CA ALA A 109 -5.63 15.33 -22.82
C ALA A 109 -6.62 16.51 -22.99
N TRP A 110 -6.53 17.53 -22.15
CA TRP A 110 -7.32 18.76 -22.26
C TRP A 110 -7.00 19.52 -23.56
N LEU A 111 -5.72 19.66 -23.92
CA LEU A 111 -5.30 20.29 -25.17
C LEU A 111 -5.85 19.55 -26.39
N LEU A 112 -5.70 18.22 -26.42
CA LEU A 112 -6.22 17.38 -27.50
C LEU A 112 -7.75 17.49 -27.62
N PHE A 113 -8.46 17.56 -26.48
CA PHE A 113 -9.91 17.71 -26.45
C PHE A 113 -10.32 19.06 -27.03
N TRP A 114 -9.67 20.14 -26.60
CA TRP A 114 -9.92 21.49 -27.08
C TRP A 114 -9.69 21.60 -28.61
N LEU A 115 -8.55 21.10 -29.10
CA LEU A 115 -8.22 21.09 -30.53
C LEU A 115 -9.23 20.30 -31.38
N THR A 116 -9.74 19.19 -30.84
CA THR A 116 -10.71 18.32 -31.52
C THR A 116 -12.12 18.90 -31.53
N SER A 117 -12.52 19.55 -30.44
CA SER A 117 -13.89 20.03 -30.24
C SER A 117 -14.17 21.40 -30.87
N ARG A 118 -13.14 22.21 -31.19
CA ARG A 118 -13.30 23.61 -31.63
C ARG A 118 -14.14 23.83 -32.91
N LYS A 119 -14.30 22.82 -33.77
CA LYS A 119 -15.05 22.91 -35.04
C LYS A 119 -16.33 22.07 -35.08
N GLN A 120 -16.69 21.44 -33.98
CA GLN A 120 -17.78 20.47 -33.94
C GLN A 120 -19.02 21.07 -33.27
N SER A 121 -20.21 20.70 -33.75
CA SER A 121 -21.47 21.02 -33.08
C SER A 121 -21.55 20.26 -31.75
N ARG A 122 -21.84 20.97 -30.66
CA ARG A 122 -21.79 20.42 -29.30
C ARG A 122 -23.18 20.40 -28.68
N SER A 123 -23.58 19.22 -28.20
CA SER A 123 -24.68 19.13 -27.25
C SER A 123 -24.13 19.36 -25.84
N TRP A 124 -24.30 20.56 -25.30
CA TRP A 124 -23.81 20.93 -23.97
C TRP A 124 -24.36 20.02 -22.88
N ALA A 125 -25.61 19.58 -22.99
CA ALA A 125 -26.21 18.64 -22.05
C ALA A 125 -25.44 17.30 -21.98
N LYS A 126 -25.09 16.71 -23.13
CA LYS A 126 -24.32 15.46 -23.20
C LYS A 126 -22.91 15.64 -22.63
N LEU A 127 -22.27 16.78 -22.92
CA LEU A 127 -20.94 17.09 -22.39
C LEU A 127 -20.96 17.29 -20.87
N ALA A 128 -21.96 18.00 -20.35
CA ALA A 128 -22.12 18.21 -18.91
C ALA A 128 -22.37 16.89 -18.18
N LEU A 129 -23.27 16.04 -18.70
CA LEU A 129 -23.53 14.72 -18.13
C LEU A 129 -22.26 13.85 -18.11
N ALA A 130 -21.51 13.82 -19.22
CA ALA A 130 -20.26 13.07 -19.27
C ALA A 130 -19.20 13.63 -18.33
N ALA A 131 -19.10 14.96 -18.18
CA ALA A 131 -18.20 15.58 -17.24
C ALA A 131 -18.56 15.22 -15.79
N ILE A 132 -19.84 15.30 -15.41
CA ILE A 132 -20.32 14.91 -14.07
C ILE A 132 -20.00 13.44 -13.79
N ALA A 133 -20.36 12.54 -14.70
CA ALA A 133 -20.08 11.12 -14.56
C ALA A 133 -18.56 10.85 -14.43
N ALA A 134 -17.75 11.49 -15.27
CA ALA A 134 -16.30 11.37 -15.23
C ALA A 134 -15.71 11.93 -13.92
N THR A 135 -16.23 13.04 -13.40
CA THR A 135 -15.81 13.61 -12.12
C THR A 135 -16.14 12.68 -10.95
N LEU A 136 -17.34 12.08 -10.94
CA LEU A 136 -17.74 11.15 -9.88
C LEU A 136 -16.90 9.86 -9.93
N CYS A 137 -16.75 9.26 -11.11
CA CYS A 137 -15.94 8.05 -11.27
C CYS A 137 -14.45 8.32 -10.99
N GLY A 138 -13.87 9.35 -11.62
CA GLY A 138 -12.47 9.70 -11.47
C GLY A 138 -12.12 10.15 -10.05
N GLY A 139 -12.93 11.04 -9.47
CA GLY A 139 -12.75 11.53 -8.10
C GLY A 139 -13.05 10.49 -7.03
N GLY A 140 -14.03 9.61 -7.24
CA GLY A 140 -14.37 8.52 -6.32
C GLY A 140 -13.36 7.38 -6.33
N PHE A 141 -12.69 7.13 -7.47
CA PHE A 141 -11.80 5.98 -7.61
C PHE A 141 -10.67 5.93 -6.57
N PRO A 142 -9.90 7.01 -6.30
CA PRO A 142 -8.90 7.02 -5.23
C PRO A 142 -9.47 6.62 -3.86
N TYR A 143 -10.71 6.97 -3.54
CA TYR A 143 -11.35 6.59 -2.27
C TYR A 143 -11.53 5.08 -2.16
N THR A 144 -11.94 4.42 -3.25
CA THR A 144 -12.11 2.95 -3.29
C THR A 144 -10.81 2.18 -3.08
N GLN A 145 -9.67 2.83 -3.35
CA GLN A 145 -8.33 2.23 -3.25
C GLN A 145 -7.63 2.52 -1.93
N ARG A 146 -8.23 3.34 -1.06
CA ARG A 146 -7.68 3.66 0.25
C ARG A 146 -7.73 2.41 1.14
N ALA A 147 -6.71 2.18 1.95
CA ALA A 147 -6.81 1.19 3.04
C ALA A 147 -7.92 1.60 4.02
N ASP A 148 -8.58 0.65 4.69
CA ASP A 148 -9.59 0.97 5.70
C ASP A 148 -8.96 1.64 6.94
N GLU A 149 -9.80 2.09 7.87
CA GLU A 149 -9.29 2.56 9.16
C GLU A 149 -8.67 1.39 9.93
N PRO A 150 -7.68 1.65 10.79
CA PRO A 150 -7.10 0.61 11.64
C PRO A 150 -8.21 -0.06 12.48
N SER A 151 -8.32 -1.37 12.37
CA SER A 151 -9.34 -2.17 13.07
C SER A 151 -8.75 -3.12 14.11
N THR A 152 -7.42 -3.09 14.30
CA THR A 152 -6.73 -3.86 15.34
C THR A 152 -7.25 -3.47 16.72
N LYS A 153 -7.53 -4.47 17.56
CA LYS A 153 -8.00 -4.30 18.93
C LYS A 153 -6.85 -4.63 19.90
N PRO A 154 -5.98 -3.67 20.26
CA PRO A 154 -4.90 -3.93 21.21
C PRO A 154 -5.46 -4.27 22.59
N VAL A 155 -4.72 -5.09 23.35
CA VAL A 155 -5.09 -5.44 24.74
C VAL A 155 -4.98 -4.23 25.68
N ASN A 156 -4.25 -3.18 25.28
CA ASN A 156 -4.05 -1.93 26.04
C ASN A 156 -3.42 -2.14 27.43
N LEU A 157 -2.54 -3.12 27.56
CA LEU A 157 -1.72 -3.31 28.75
C LEU A 157 -0.50 -2.39 28.71
N PRO A 158 -0.04 -1.87 29.86
CA PRO A 158 1.19 -1.08 29.92
C PRO A 158 2.39 -1.93 29.53
N LEU A 159 3.35 -1.33 28.81
CA LEU A 159 4.63 -1.99 28.55
C LEU A 159 5.38 -2.27 29.87
N PRO A 160 5.98 -3.46 30.03
CA PRO A 160 6.87 -3.72 31.14
C PRO A 160 8.03 -2.72 31.11
N ARG A 161 8.32 -2.11 32.26
CA ARG A 161 9.43 -1.16 32.42
C ARG A 161 10.70 -1.91 32.76
N LEU A 162 11.79 -1.54 32.11
CA LEU A 162 13.13 -2.05 32.42
C LEU A 162 13.92 -0.94 33.11
N ASP A 163 14.65 -1.30 34.17
CA ASP A 163 15.60 -0.39 34.78
C ASP A 163 16.85 -0.30 33.89
N SER A 164 17.10 0.88 33.34
CA SER A 164 18.19 1.16 32.38
C SER A 164 19.57 1.22 33.06
N GLY A 165 19.94 0.17 33.80
CA GLY A 165 21.15 0.13 34.62
C GLY A 165 22.41 -0.30 33.86
N GLN A 166 22.29 -1.10 32.80
CA GLN A 166 23.44 -1.61 32.04
C GLN A 166 23.81 -0.69 30.88
N ASP A 167 25.12 -0.45 30.70
CA ASP A 167 25.63 0.17 29.48
C ASP A 167 25.46 -0.81 28.32
N LEU A 168 24.72 -0.41 27.29
CA LEU A 168 24.46 -1.26 26.12
C LEU A 168 25.75 -1.70 25.42
N ARG A 169 26.87 -0.97 25.57
CA ARG A 169 28.17 -1.34 24.99
C ARG A 169 28.78 -2.58 25.63
N ASP A 170 28.39 -2.89 26.87
CA ASP A 170 28.90 -4.03 27.62
C ASP A 170 28.02 -5.28 27.45
N VAL A 171 26.90 -5.17 26.74
CA VAL A 171 25.98 -6.29 26.49
C VAL A 171 26.56 -7.20 25.40
N PRO A 172 26.81 -8.49 25.70
CA PRO A 172 27.25 -9.47 24.71
C PRO A 172 26.29 -9.61 23.53
N SER A 173 26.82 -9.96 22.36
CA SER A 173 25.99 -10.22 21.17
C SER A 173 25.12 -11.47 21.30
N MET A 174 25.51 -12.41 22.16
CA MET A 174 24.78 -13.62 22.49
C MET A 174 24.78 -13.80 24.01
N LEU A 175 23.59 -13.87 24.61
CA LEU A 175 23.36 -14.16 26.01
C LEU A 175 22.89 -15.61 26.16
N PRO A 176 23.66 -16.50 26.79
CA PRO A 176 23.18 -17.83 27.13
C PRO A 176 22.15 -17.73 28.26
N LEU A 177 20.98 -18.35 28.07
CA LEU A 177 19.91 -18.44 29.08
C LEU A 177 19.70 -19.87 29.59
N GLY A 178 20.48 -20.81 29.08
CA GLY A 178 20.45 -22.22 29.41
C GLY A 178 21.43 -22.99 28.51
N PRO A 179 21.48 -24.33 28.61
CA PRO A 179 22.30 -25.16 27.72
C PRO A 179 21.87 -25.01 26.26
N ASP A 180 20.56 -24.86 26.04
CA ASP A 180 19.94 -24.94 24.72
C ASP A 180 19.31 -23.64 24.25
N LEU A 181 19.37 -22.58 25.06
CA LEU A 181 18.76 -21.29 24.77
C LEU A 181 19.81 -20.18 24.71
N GLN A 182 19.86 -19.51 23.57
CA GLN A 182 20.68 -18.32 23.38
C GLN A 182 19.81 -17.17 22.87
N PHE A 183 20.08 -15.97 23.35
CA PHE A 183 19.38 -14.77 22.93
C PHE A 183 20.36 -13.75 22.34
N ASN A 184 20.02 -13.16 21.19
CA ASN A 184 20.76 -12.04 20.62
C ASN A 184 20.01 -10.73 20.88
N PRO A 185 20.47 -9.90 21.83
CA PRO A 185 19.79 -8.65 22.15
C PRO A 185 19.73 -7.67 20.97
N TYR A 186 20.71 -7.68 20.06
CA TYR A 186 20.77 -6.71 18.96
C TYR A 186 19.86 -7.08 17.79
N ALA A 187 19.70 -8.38 17.52
CA ALA A 187 18.78 -8.89 16.49
C ALA A 187 17.34 -9.07 17.02
N ALA A 188 17.17 -9.11 18.34
CA ALA A 188 15.93 -9.49 19.00
C ALA A 188 15.44 -10.89 18.56
N ASP A 189 16.39 -11.83 18.43
CA ASP A 189 16.10 -13.22 18.11
C ASP A 189 16.59 -14.16 19.20
N ALA A 190 15.84 -15.24 19.40
CA ALA A 190 16.18 -16.32 20.31
C ALA A 190 16.49 -17.56 19.48
N ARG A 191 17.59 -18.24 19.78
CA ARG A 191 17.94 -19.53 19.23
C ARG A 191 17.68 -20.60 20.29
N VAL A 192 16.80 -21.53 19.97
CA VAL A 192 16.52 -22.73 20.76
C VAL A 192 17.12 -23.92 20.03
N ASN A 193 18.02 -24.65 20.68
CA ASN A 193 18.52 -25.92 20.20
C ASN A 193 17.64 -27.03 20.78
N CYS A 194 17.17 -27.94 19.94
CA CYS A 194 16.38 -29.10 20.35
C CYS A 194 16.97 -30.34 19.69
N ASP A 195 17.93 -30.98 20.35
CA ASP A 195 18.73 -32.08 19.78
C ASP A 195 19.35 -31.69 18.43
N ASP A 196 18.91 -32.32 17.33
CA ASP A 196 19.38 -32.06 15.97
C ASP A 196 18.69 -30.86 15.29
N LEU A 197 17.69 -30.26 15.94
CA LEU A 197 16.94 -29.12 15.41
C LEU A 197 17.43 -27.80 16.00
N ILE A 198 17.48 -26.77 15.15
CA ILE A 198 17.72 -25.39 15.56
C ILE A 198 16.51 -24.57 15.18
N ILE A 199 15.92 -23.89 16.16
CA ILE A 199 14.77 -23.01 16.00
C ILE A 199 15.24 -21.58 16.27
N ASP A 200 15.30 -20.75 15.22
CA ASP A 200 15.49 -19.31 15.36
C ASP A 200 14.11 -18.64 15.46
N VAL A 201 13.87 -17.90 16.54
CA VAL A 201 12.60 -17.23 16.88
C VAL A 201 12.78 -15.72 16.83
N GLN A 202 11.98 -15.03 16.03
CA GLN A 202 11.88 -13.57 15.97
C GLN A 202 10.49 -13.13 16.44
N PRO A 203 10.30 -12.85 17.74
CA PRO A 203 8.97 -12.72 18.36
C PRO A 203 8.40 -11.30 18.30
N LEU A 204 9.14 -10.33 17.75
CA LEU A 204 8.71 -8.93 17.76
C LEU A 204 7.89 -8.57 16.52
N LEU A 205 6.79 -7.85 16.76
CA LEU A 205 5.92 -7.31 15.71
C LEU A 205 6.74 -6.50 14.70
N THR A 206 6.68 -6.91 13.45
CA THR A 206 7.39 -6.26 12.33
C THR A 206 6.40 -5.93 11.23
N PHE A 207 6.50 -4.71 10.70
CA PHE A 207 5.65 -4.23 9.62
C PHE A 207 6.43 -4.16 8.31
N GLU A 208 5.91 -4.85 7.30
CA GLU A 208 6.50 -4.89 5.97
C GLU A 208 5.62 -4.19 4.95
N SER A 209 6.27 -3.54 3.98
CA SER A 209 5.58 -2.82 2.91
C SER A 209 4.54 -1.86 3.49
N ARG A 210 5.02 -0.76 4.07
CA ARG A 210 4.18 0.21 4.78
C ARG A 210 3.79 1.40 3.91
N SER A 211 2.67 2.03 4.26
CA SER A 211 2.12 3.22 3.62
C SER A 211 1.93 4.33 4.64
N PRO A 212 2.46 5.55 4.41
CA PRO A 212 2.32 6.64 5.37
C PRO A 212 0.92 7.26 5.36
N ASP A 213 0.14 7.07 4.28
CA ASP A 213 -1.15 7.73 4.08
C ASP A 213 -2.22 6.81 3.47
N ARG A 214 -2.09 5.49 3.68
CA ARG A 214 -3.05 4.46 3.21
C ARG A 214 -3.15 4.32 1.68
N CYS A 215 -2.21 4.90 0.95
CA CYS A 215 -2.02 4.67 -0.49
C CYS A 215 -1.32 3.33 -0.74
N TRP A 216 -1.22 2.90 -2.00
CA TRP A 216 -0.39 1.74 -2.32
C TRP A 216 1.08 2.00 -2.03
N THR A 217 1.73 0.97 -1.53
CA THR A 217 3.10 1.10 -1.01
C THR A 217 4.15 1.25 -2.08
N ILE A 218 3.85 0.92 -3.34
CA ILE A 218 4.73 1.24 -4.46
C ILE A 218 4.97 2.75 -4.61
N PHE A 219 4.00 3.57 -4.18
CA PHE A 219 4.11 5.02 -4.22
C PHE A 219 4.69 5.61 -2.93
N ALA A 220 4.74 4.85 -1.84
CA ALA A 220 5.32 5.30 -0.59
C ALA A 220 6.86 5.46 -0.69
N PRO A 221 7.47 6.45 -0.01
CA PRO A 221 8.91 6.57 0.09
C PRO A 221 9.61 5.31 0.58
N LEU A 222 10.80 5.01 0.05
CA LEU A 222 11.52 3.79 0.42
C LEU A 222 11.74 3.71 1.93
N ARG A 223 12.11 4.84 2.55
CA ARG A 223 12.22 4.99 4.01
C ARG A 223 10.91 4.68 4.75
N ASP A 224 9.78 5.02 4.14
CA ASP A 224 8.46 4.78 4.73
C ASP A 224 8.00 3.34 4.45
N ARG A 225 8.39 2.72 3.33
CA ARG A 225 8.03 1.34 3.00
C ARG A 225 8.67 0.30 3.91
N VAL A 226 9.94 0.50 4.27
CA VAL A 226 10.76 -0.53 4.93
C VAL A 226 10.58 -0.55 6.45
N GLY A 227 10.62 0.59 7.12
CA GLY A 227 10.78 0.59 8.57
C GLY A 227 11.90 1.54 9.00
N PRO A 228 11.79 2.20 10.16
CA PRO A 228 13.00 2.49 10.92
C PRO A 228 13.66 1.16 11.32
N GLN A 229 15.00 1.13 11.37
CA GLN A 229 15.70 -0.03 11.92
C GLN A 229 15.42 -0.15 13.42
N ARG A 230 15.16 -1.38 13.87
CA ARG A 230 15.02 -1.70 15.28
C ARG A 230 16.31 -1.42 16.04
N LYS A 231 16.18 -0.68 17.13
CA LYS A 231 17.30 -0.32 18.00
C LYS A 231 17.05 -0.84 19.41
N LEU A 232 18.03 -1.56 19.93
CA LEU A 232 18.08 -1.93 21.34
C LEU A 232 18.25 -0.67 22.20
N THR A 233 17.46 -0.55 23.27
CA THR A 233 17.43 0.63 24.14
C THR A 233 17.69 0.32 25.61
N ALA A 234 17.38 -0.89 26.06
CA ALA A 234 17.73 -1.37 27.39
C ALA A 234 17.81 -2.90 27.37
N VAL A 235 18.66 -3.45 28.24
CA VAL A 235 18.72 -4.89 28.55
C VAL A 235 18.79 -5.02 30.06
N GLU A 236 18.03 -5.97 30.60
CA GLU A 236 18.04 -6.36 32.00
C GLU A 236 18.22 -7.88 32.04
N VAL A 237 19.36 -8.31 32.59
CA VAL A 237 19.67 -9.73 32.79
C VAL A 237 19.27 -10.10 34.21
N LEU A 238 18.34 -11.04 34.34
CA LEU A 238 17.86 -11.62 35.59
C LEU A 238 18.47 -13.01 35.77
N SER A 239 18.18 -13.67 36.91
CA SER A 239 18.70 -15.01 37.21
C SER A 239 18.28 -16.09 36.22
N ASP A 240 17.05 -15.99 35.70
CA ASP A 240 16.33 -17.00 34.91
C ASP A 240 15.69 -16.41 33.64
N ALA A 241 15.97 -15.12 33.38
CA ALA A 241 15.32 -14.38 32.32
C ALA A 241 16.22 -13.29 31.76
N VAL A 242 15.96 -12.91 30.51
CA VAL A 242 16.45 -11.65 29.95
C VAL A 242 15.27 -10.84 29.46
N ARG A 243 15.27 -9.56 29.82
CA ARG A 243 14.39 -8.56 29.23
C ARG A 243 15.19 -7.63 28.34
N ALA A 244 14.62 -7.29 27.20
CA ALA A 244 15.18 -6.31 26.29
C ALA A 244 14.09 -5.34 25.81
N ALA A 245 14.42 -4.05 25.75
CA ALA A 245 13.54 -3.01 25.23
C ALA A 245 14.06 -2.48 23.91
N TYR A 246 13.15 -2.28 22.95
CA TYR A 246 13.47 -1.85 21.59
C TYR A 246 12.65 -0.64 21.17
N ARG A 247 13.19 0.07 20.17
CA ARG A 247 12.48 1.14 19.47
C ARG A 247 12.58 0.96 17.96
N ASP A 248 11.42 0.98 17.29
CA ASP A 248 11.28 1.15 15.85
C ASP A 248 10.06 2.05 15.54
N ASP A 249 9.03 1.52 14.87
CA ASP A 249 7.69 2.10 14.74
C ASP A 249 6.95 2.21 16.07
N GLY A 250 7.29 1.33 16.99
CA GLY A 250 6.77 1.30 18.34
C GLY A 250 7.85 1.35 19.40
N LEU A 251 7.37 1.17 20.63
CA LEU A 251 8.18 0.70 21.73
C LEU A 251 7.88 -0.79 21.90
N HIS A 252 8.91 -1.61 22.09
CA HIS A 252 8.76 -3.03 22.29
C HIS A 252 9.49 -3.45 23.54
N THR A 253 8.92 -4.44 24.21
CA THR A 253 9.60 -5.16 25.28
C THR A 253 9.56 -6.64 24.90
N LEU A 254 10.67 -7.33 25.10
CA LEU A 254 10.82 -8.76 24.92
C LEU A 254 11.31 -9.33 26.24
N GLU A 255 10.64 -10.37 26.72
CA GLU A 255 11.08 -11.17 27.86
C GLU A 255 11.25 -12.61 27.40
N ILE A 256 12.41 -13.19 27.69
CA ILE A 256 12.72 -14.58 27.42
C ILE A 256 13.10 -15.22 28.74
N ARG A 257 12.45 -16.32 29.08
CA ARG A 257 12.66 -17.07 30.31
C ARG A 257 12.94 -18.54 30.01
N ALA A 258 13.79 -19.13 30.82
CA ALA A 258 13.99 -20.57 30.88
C ALA A 258 13.61 -21.07 32.29
N PRO A 259 12.31 -21.21 32.59
CA PRO A 259 11.87 -21.61 33.94
C PRO A 259 12.37 -23.00 34.36
N ASN A 260 12.71 -23.86 33.39
CA ASN A 260 13.34 -25.16 33.58
C ASN A 260 14.09 -25.56 32.29
N ASP A 261 14.83 -26.67 32.34
CA ASP A 261 15.68 -27.12 31.22
C ASP A 261 14.89 -27.48 29.95
N ASP A 262 13.59 -27.82 30.08
CA ASP A 262 12.76 -28.31 28.97
C ASP A 262 11.80 -27.25 28.41
N THR A 263 11.71 -26.07 29.02
CA THR A 263 10.70 -25.05 28.70
C THR A 263 11.35 -23.70 28.47
N THR A 264 11.04 -23.09 27.32
CA THR A 264 11.37 -21.70 27.02
C THR A 264 10.08 -20.90 26.88
N GLU A 265 9.97 -19.80 27.62
CA GLU A 265 8.87 -18.84 27.49
C GLU A 265 9.39 -17.57 26.81
N ILE A 266 8.68 -17.10 25.78
CA ILE A 266 9.01 -15.89 25.04
C ILE A 266 7.76 -15.02 25.00
N GLU A 267 7.82 -13.86 25.65
CA GLU A 267 6.72 -12.90 25.67
C GLU A 267 7.16 -11.57 25.06
N ALA A 268 6.37 -11.07 24.11
CA ALA A 268 6.66 -9.86 23.37
C ALA A 268 5.49 -8.88 23.50
N TRP A 269 5.80 -7.66 23.94
CA TRP A 269 4.86 -6.56 24.01
C TRP A 269 5.24 -5.48 23.00
N THR A 270 4.24 -4.84 22.41
CA THR A 270 4.44 -3.73 21.47
C THR A 270 3.42 -2.64 21.73
N GLU A 271 3.91 -1.42 21.92
CA GLU A 271 3.11 -0.20 21.97
C GLU A 271 3.32 0.61 20.70
N LEU A 272 2.23 0.88 19.98
CA LEU A 272 2.24 1.75 18.81
C LEU A 272 1.65 3.11 19.21
N ARG A 273 2.43 4.17 19.04
CA ARG A 273 1.99 5.54 19.33
C ARG A 273 1.08 6.13 18.25
N GLN A 274 1.10 5.53 17.07
CA GLN A 274 0.31 5.93 15.92
C GLN A 274 -0.08 4.70 15.12
N PRO A 275 -1.16 4.77 14.32
CA PRO A 275 -1.48 3.72 13.37
C PRO A 275 -0.34 3.43 12.41
N VAL A 276 -0.08 2.15 12.15
CA VAL A 276 0.83 1.69 11.10
C VAL A 276 0.01 0.99 10.03
N PHE A 277 0.00 1.53 8.81
CA PHE A 277 -0.65 0.90 7.66
C PHE A 277 0.38 0.07 6.90
N SER A 278 0.23 -1.25 6.93
CA SER A 278 1.13 -2.21 6.27
C SER A 278 0.35 -3.20 5.42
N HIS A 279 1.00 -3.77 4.40
CA HIS A 279 0.42 -4.88 3.65
C HIS A 279 0.65 -6.23 4.34
N LEU A 280 1.76 -6.34 5.07
CA LEU A 280 2.14 -7.54 5.77
C LEU A 280 2.69 -7.16 7.14
N ASN A 281 2.36 -7.97 8.14
CA ASN A 281 2.90 -7.86 9.46
C ASN A 281 3.21 -9.27 9.97
N SER A 282 4.38 -9.43 10.61
CA SER A 282 4.73 -10.66 11.31
C SER A 282 4.66 -10.41 12.81
N PHE A 283 3.92 -11.24 13.53
CA PHE A 283 3.89 -11.23 15.00
C PHE A 283 4.99 -12.11 15.60
N CYS A 284 5.36 -13.17 14.88
CA CYS A 284 6.43 -14.08 15.25
C CYS A 284 6.88 -14.81 13.98
N THR A 285 8.17 -14.84 13.72
CA THR A 285 8.77 -15.65 12.66
C THR A 285 9.58 -16.77 13.28
N LEU A 286 9.29 -18.01 12.88
CA LEU A 286 10.01 -19.21 13.29
C LEU A 286 10.76 -19.77 12.09
N THR A 287 12.07 -19.99 12.23
CA THR A 287 12.89 -20.69 11.24
C THR A 287 13.42 -21.97 11.86
N VAL A 288 13.03 -23.12 11.31
CA VAL A 288 13.49 -24.43 11.76
C VAL A 288 14.52 -24.98 10.79
N ARG A 289 15.67 -25.41 11.31
CA ARG A 289 16.78 -26.05 10.58
C ARG A 289 17.13 -27.38 11.23
N GLY A 290 17.79 -28.28 10.49
CA GLY A 290 18.29 -29.56 11.03
C GLY A 290 17.45 -30.78 10.70
N HIS A 291 16.31 -30.62 10.02
CA HIS A 291 15.65 -31.72 9.33
C HIS A 291 16.56 -32.16 8.16
N GLN A 292 17.17 -33.34 8.26
CA GLN A 292 17.66 -34.13 7.13
C GLN A 292 16.87 -35.42 7.05
#